data_AF-S4Y2Y6-F1
#
_entry.id   AF-S4Y2Y6-F1
#
_cell.length_a   1.000
_cell.length_b   1.000
_cell.length_c   1.000
_cell.angle_alpha   90.00
_cell.angle_beta   90.00
_cell.angle_gamma   90.00
#
_symmetry.space_group_name_H-M   'P 1'
#
loop_
_entity.id
_entity.type
_entity.pdbx_description
1 polymer ?
#
loop_
_entity_poly.entity_id
_entity_poly.type
_entity_poly.pdbx_seq_one_letter_code
_entity_poly.pdbx_strand_id
1 'polypeptide(L)'
;MGHLVTTRRRRALAAALSALGLAAALKGAAAPGDAPAPAPDGAASCAALSPAALRGRRIFHHGALASGEPVEGRLGASGAALQGKAAACAGCHGRSGDGTSEGGVAAPPLTPERLFAADRAGGAYTAETLAAAVRDGRTPTSRELHLVMPRYRLDRAHVDDLVAYLRCVGRDADPGVSPEALRLGAALPLTGRFAAAGAAARDVLAAAFAEVNAQGGVFRRRLELVVADSGDALDGAAATARLLDQRVFALVGSVWGGDAGAMARLSADDVPLVGPLGSGLPASDPGDGVVFHLRPGLDTLARVAVAHLAGAPAPPGAEALLVVHPADPRGDAFLRGARAEAQRRGLPAPASLPFEPGRFDAAAAADAAARLRPRAVLLAGEGDELSRWLAASRPASGPSPALYAPASLLPRDPASLRRAAAARLLLLHPGPLDDAERLGLRALSSFLDRHRVPPRHTAFQASAYAAARVLVEALKRAGAHVTRPALIAALEELRDFDPGPGPAITFGRNRRVGAYGASLAAVAPGSSDVAPVSAWVEVVP
;
A
#
# COMPACT_ATOMS: atom_id res chain seq x y z
N MET A 1 12.37 -64.08 -26.56
CA MET A 1 11.88 -63.00 -27.45
C MET A 1 12.20 -61.70 -26.71
N GLY A 2 13.26 -60.92 -26.99
CA GLY A 2 13.78 -60.45 -28.30
C GLY A 2 12.94 -59.22 -28.69
N HIS A 3 13.36 -57.95 -28.63
CA HIS A 3 14.65 -57.26 -28.90
C HIS A 3 14.79 -56.01 -27.97
N LEU A 4 15.78 -55.09 -27.96
CA LEU A 4 17.13 -54.89 -28.55
C LEU A 4 17.90 -53.90 -27.63
N VAL A 5 18.91 -54.33 -26.85
CA VAL A 5 20.36 -54.02 -27.03
C VAL A 5 20.70 -52.82 -27.92
N THR A 6 21.31 -51.74 -27.38
CA THR A 6 22.65 -51.19 -27.75
C THR A 6 23.03 -49.87 -27.01
N THR A 7 24.05 -49.92 -26.13
CA THR A 7 25.30 -49.10 -26.09
C THR A 7 25.30 -47.54 -26.15
N ARG A 8 26.26 -46.78 -25.56
CA ARG A 8 27.53 -47.09 -24.83
C ARG A 8 28.04 -45.89 -23.99
N ARG A 9 28.88 -46.16 -22.98
CA ARG A 9 29.75 -45.18 -22.28
C ARG A 9 31.09 -44.94 -23.00
N ARG A 10 31.63 -43.71 -22.96
CA ARG A 10 33.08 -43.33 -22.82
C ARG A 10 33.10 -41.94 -22.15
N ARG A 11 33.71 -41.64 -20.99
CA ARG A 11 35.09 -41.77 -20.44
C ARG A 11 36.18 -40.89 -21.10
N ALA A 12 36.38 -39.71 -20.48
CA ALA A 12 37.62 -39.18 -19.91
C ALA A 12 38.84 -38.77 -20.78
N LEU A 13 39.66 -37.89 -20.17
CA LEU A 13 40.92 -37.26 -20.62
C LEU A 13 40.76 -36.12 -21.67
N ALA A 14 41.58 -35.06 -21.67
CA ALA A 14 42.82 -34.80 -20.92
C ALA A 14 42.87 -33.37 -20.31
N ALA A 15 43.89 -33.09 -19.50
CA ALA A 15 44.12 -31.83 -18.81
C ALA A 15 45.54 -31.27 -19.05
N ALA A 16 45.71 -30.00 -18.66
CA ALA A 16 46.97 -29.31 -18.36
C ALA A 16 47.87 -28.83 -19.52
N LEU A 17 48.82 -27.95 -19.12
CA LEU A 17 49.84 -27.22 -19.90
C LEU A 17 49.32 -25.95 -20.62
N SER A 18 49.86 -24.73 -20.39
CA SER A 18 50.97 -24.31 -19.53
C SER A 18 50.82 -22.87 -19.05
N ALA A 19 51.41 -22.56 -17.89
CA ALA A 19 51.76 -21.19 -17.50
C ALA A 19 53.24 -20.94 -17.78
N LEU A 20 53.62 -19.74 -18.21
CA LEU A 20 54.80 -18.93 -17.83
C LEU A 20 55.03 -17.78 -18.83
N GLY A 21 55.65 -16.67 -18.38
CA GLY A 21 56.08 -15.55 -19.25
C GLY A 21 55.47 -14.20 -18.85
N LEU A 22 55.79 -13.64 -17.68
CA LEU A 22 56.99 -12.82 -17.38
C LEU A 22 56.72 -11.32 -17.63
N ALA A 23 57.03 -10.49 -16.62
CA ALA A 23 56.79 -9.05 -16.66
C ALA A 23 57.80 -8.31 -17.55
N ALA A 24 57.31 -7.31 -18.29
CA ALA A 24 58.13 -6.29 -18.92
C ALA A 24 57.44 -4.93 -18.78
N ALA A 25 58.01 -4.05 -17.94
CA ALA A 25 57.58 -2.66 -17.85
C ALA A 25 58.24 -1.85 -18.97
N LEU A 26 57.45 -1.21 -19.82
CA LEU A 26 57.93 -0.23 -20.80
C LEU A 26 57.09 1.04 -20.71
N LYS A 27 57.79 2.15 -20.45
CA LYS A 27 57.23 3.51 -20.45
C LYS A 27 56.81 3.87 -21.88
N GLY A 28 55.52 4.08 -22.11
CA GLY A 28 54.99 4.79 -23.27
C GLY A 28 54.42 6.13 -22.84
N ALA A 29 55.04 7.23 -23.24
CA ALA A 29 54.49 8.56 -22.98
C ALA A 29 53.32 8.82 -23.93
N ALA A 30 52.13 9.10 -23.38
CA ALA A 30 50.99 9.55 -24.17
C ALA A 30 51.16 11.03 -24.52
N ALA A 31 51.10 11.35 -25.82
CA ALA A 31 50.94 12.73 -26.29
C ALA A 31 49.56 13.28 -25.87
N PRO A 32 49.40 14.62 -25.76
CA PRO A 32 48.11 15.22 -25.46
C PRO A 32 47.15 15.04 -26.65
N GLY A 33 46.33 14.00 -26.61
CA GLY A 33 45.20 13.82 -27.51
C GLY A 33 44.03 14.72 -27.09
N ASP A 34 43.31 15.27 -28.07
CA ASP A 34 42.32 16.33 -27.90
C ASP A 34 41.30 16.05 -26.78
N ALA A 35 41.03 17.08 -25.99
CA ALA A 35 39.89 17.07 -25.09
C ALA A 35 38.60 16.89 -25.93
N PRO A 36 37.66 16.02 -25.52
CA PRO A 36 36.40 15.86 -26.23
C PRO A 36 35.68 17.21 -26.25
N ALA A 37 35.28 17.64 -27.46
CA ALA A 37 34.56 18.90 -27.64
C ALA A 37 33.31 18.94 -26.73
N PRO A 38 33.00 20.10 -26.11
CA PRO A 38 31.82 20.21 -25.26
C PRO A 38 30.57 19.86 -26.06
N ALA A 39 29.71 19.01 -25.47
CA ALA A 39 28.42 18.67 -26.06
C ALA A 39 27.59 19.95 -26.26
N PRO A 40 26.79 20.05 -27.34
CA PRO A 40 26.02 21.26 -27.62
C PRO A 40 25.03 21.56 -26.50
N ASP A 41 24.93 22.84 -26.14
CA ASP A 41 24.10 23.33 -25.04
C ASP A 41 22.63 22.89 -25.14
N GLY A 42 22.05 22.50 -23.99
CA GLY A 42 20.59 22.56 -23.80
C GLY A 42 19.84 21.24 -23.61
N ALA A 43 20.49 20.08 -23.60
CA ALA A 43 19.85 18.83 -23.16
C ALA A 43 19.77 18.76 -21.62
N ALA A 44 18.90 19.57 -21.02
CA ALA A 44 18.68 19.56 -19.58
C ALA A 44 18.24 18.15 -19.10
N SER A 45 18.91 17.63 -18.07
CA SER A 45 18.63 16.28 -17.55
C SER A 45 17.24 16.23 -16.90
N CYS A 46 16.32 15.49 -17.51
CA CYS A 46 14.97 15.29 -17.00
C CYS A 46 14.90 14.45 -15.70
N ALA A 47 16.03 13.94 -15.20
CA ALA A 47 16.12 13.29 -13.89
C ALA A 47 15.80 14.25 -12.72
N ALA A 48 16.01 15.56 -12.92
CA ALA A 48 15.63 16.61 -11.98
C ALA A 48 14.89 17.73 -12.72
N LEU A 49 13.57 17.72 -12.65
CA LEU A 49 12.72 18.73 -13.29
C LEU A 49 12.99 20.13 -12.74
N SER A 50 13.05 21.12 -13.64
CA SER A 50 13.14 22.54 -13.27
C SER A 50 11.88 23.00 -12.52
N PRO A 51 11.91 24.12 -11.78
CA PRO A 51 10.72 24.66 -11.11
C PRO A 51 9.53 24.90 -12.05
N ALA A 52 9.79 25.30 -13.30
CA ALA A 52 8.76 25.43 -14.34
C ALA A 52 8.20 24.07 -14.77
N ALA A 53 9.06 23.09 -15.03
CA ALA A 53 8.64 21.74 -15.39
C ALA A 53 7.91 21.03 -14.24
N LEU A 54 8.21 21.33 -12.97
CA LEU A 54 7.45 20.83 -11.82
C LEU A 54 6.02 21.41 -11.77
N ARG A 55 5.84 22.69 -12.10
CA ARG A 55 4.50 23.29 -12.24
C ARG A 55 3.75 22.73 -13.46
N GLY A 56 4.43 22.56 -14.59
CA GLY A 56 3.87 21.90 -15.78
C GLY A 56 3.47 20.44 -15.53
N ARG A 57 4.24 19.70 -14.73
CA ARG A 57 3.92 18.33 -14.29
C ARG A 57 2.59 18.28 -13.53
N ARG A 58 2.30 19.30 -12.70
CA ARG A 58 1.03 19.41 -11.97
C ARG A 58 -0.16 19.67 -12.90
N ILE A 59 0.02 20.53 -13.90
CA ILE A 59 -0.97 20.76 -14.96
C ILE A 59 -1.23 19.45 -15.72
N PHE A 60 -0.18 18.75 -16.14
CA PHE A 60 -0.27 17.54 -16.96
C PHE A 60 -0.93 16.35 -16.23
N HIS A 61 -0.50 15.99 -15.02
CA HIS A 61 -1.00 14.79 -14.32
C HIS A 61 -2.25 15.02 -13.47
N HIS A 62 -2.40 16.22 -12.89
CA HIS A 62 -3.45 16.49 -11.90
C HIS A 62 -4.44 17.55 -12.34
N GLY A 63 -4.18 18.25 -13.45
CA GLY A 63 -4.99 19.38 -13.88
C GLY A 63 -5.07 20.46 -12.80
N ALA A 64 -3.93 20.76 -12.15
CA ALA A 64 -3.86 21.74 -11.06
C ALA A 64 -2.75 22.76 -11.33
N LEU A 65 -3.06 24.03 -11.04
CA LEU A 65 -2.12 25.14 -11.13
C LEU A 65 -1.13 25.13 -9.93
N ALA A 66 -0.14 26.02 -9.99
CA ALA A 66 0.81 26.22 -8.90
C ALA A 66 0.18 26.88 -7.67
N SER A 67 -0.87 27.69 -7.86
CA SER A 67 -1.72 28.26 -6.80
C SER A 67 -2.55 27.20 -6.05
N GLY A 68 -2.70 26.00 -6.61
CA GLY A 68 -3.61 24.95 -6.13
C GLY A 68 -5.00 24.99 -6.78
N GLU A 69 -5.32 26.03 -7.55
CA GLU A 69 -6.57 26.12 -8.31
C GLU A 69 -6.66 25.03 -9.41
N PRO A 70 -7.86 24.53 -9.73
CA PRO A 70 -8.04 23.57 -10.81
C PRO A 70 -7.83 24.22 -12.18
N VAL A 71 -7.14 23.52 -13.07
CA VAL A 71 -7.11 23.82 -14.51
C VAL A 71 -8.51 23.63 -15.06
N GLU A 72 -9.01 24.63 -15.80
CA GLU A 72 -10.30 24.53 -16.50
C GLU A 72 -10.10 24.24 -17.99
N GLY A 73 -10.96 23.38 -18.54
CA GLY A 73 -11.08 23.12 -19.96
C GLY A 73 -12.54 22.95 -20.40
N ARG A 74 -12.79 22.97 -21.71
CA ARG A 74 -14.09 22.65 -22.31
C ARG A 74 -13.94 21.67 -23.47
N LEU A 75 -14.79 20.64 -23.51
CA LEU A 75 -14.94 19.75 -24.67
C LEU A 75 -15.75 20.46 -25.75
N GLY A 76 -15.42 20.23 -27.02
CA GLY A 76 -15.80 21.06 -28.17
C GLY A 76 -17.31 21.32 -28.34
N ALA A 77 -17.97 20.53 -29.21
CA ALA A 77 -19.35 20.81 -29.63
C ALA A 77 -20.40 20.68 -28.51
N SER A 78 -20.09 20.03 -27.40
CA SER A 78 -20.96 19.91 -26.23
C SER A 78 -20.82 21.04 -25.21
N GLY A 79 -19.74 21.82 -25.28
CA GLY A 79 -19.42 22.87 -24.30
C GLY A 79 -19.15 22.36 -22.87
N ALA A 80 -19.09 21.05 -22.65
CA ALA A 80 -18.97 20.44 -21.33
C ALA A 80 -17.68 20.88 -20.63
N ALA A 81 -17.82 21.43 -19.41
CA ALA A 81 -16.71 21.91 -18.63
C ALA A 81 -15.98 20.76 -17.92
N LEU A 82 -14.64 20.82 -17.94
CA LEU A 82 -13.74 19.92 -17.23
C LEU A 82 -12.90 20.76 -16.26
N GLN A 83 -12.66 20.23 -15.06
CA GLN A 83 -11.84 20.88 -14.04
C GLN A 83 -10.98 19.84 -13.30
N GLY A 84 -9.81 20.25 -12.80
CA GLY A 84 -8.97 19.42 -11.93
C GLY A 84 -8.51 18.13 -12.63
N LYS A 85 -8.59 16.99 -11.93
CA LYS A 85 -8.24 15.67 -12.49
C LYS A 85 -8.96 15.34 -13.81
N ALA A 86 -10.21 15.81 -14.00
CA ALA A 86 -10.96 15.58 -15.24
C ALA A 86 -10.43 16.42 -16.43
N ALA A 87 -9.66 17.47 -16.18
CA ALA A 87 -8.98 18.27 -17.19
C ALA A 87 -7.52 17.84 -17.44
N ALA A 88 -6.95 16.96 -16.60
CA ALA A 88 -5.55 16.56 -16.66
C ALA A 88 -5.19 15.91 -18.01
N CYS A 89 -4.18 16.46 -18.70
CA CYS A 89 -3.74 15.97 -20.02
C CYS A 89 -3.38 14.47 -20.02
N ALA A 90 -2.82 13.99 -18.90
CA ALA A 90 -2.43 12.60 -18.72
C ALA A 90 -3.61 11.61 -18.71
N GLY A 91 -4.84 12.07 -18.48
CA GLY A 91 -6.04 11.24 -18.55
C GLY A 91 -6.28 10.70 -19.97
N CYS A 92 -6.02 11.53 -21.00
CA CYS A 92 -6.15 11.12 -22.39
C CYS A 92 -4.80 10.70 -23.01
N HIS A 93 -3.70 11.40 -22.71
CA HIS A 93 -2.40 11.15 -23.36
C HIS A 93 -1.52 10.15 -22.62
N GLY A 94 -2.01 9.54 -21.54
CA GLY A 94 -1.25 8.66 -20.66
C GLY A 94 -0.24 9.43 -19.79
N ARG A 95 0.12 8.86 -18.64
CA ARG A 95 1.03 9.54 -17.69
C ARG A 95 2.46 9.65 -18.20
N SER A 96 2.93 8.71 -19.01
CA SER A 96 4.22 8.78 -19.71
C SER A 96 4.18 9.64 -20.99
N GLY A 97 3.00 10.11 -21.41
CA GLY A 97 2.84 10.83 -22.68
C GLY A 97 2.86 9.94 -23.93
N ASP A 98 2.75 8.62 -23.82
CA ASP A 98 2.77 7.69 -24.96
C ASP A 98 1.49 7.70 -25.83
N GLY A 99 0.44 8.40 -25.37
CA GLY A 99 -0.88 8.39 -25.99
C GLY A 99 -1.76 7.24 -25.52
N THR A 100 -3.03 7.27 -25.90
CA THR A 100 -4.00 6.18 -25.63
C THR A 100 -4.95 6.04 -26.82
N SER A 101 -5.77 4.98 -26.81
CA SER A 101 -6.90 4.83 -27.72
C SER A 101 -8.09 4.27 -26.95
N GLU A 102 -9.21 5.00 -26.95
CA GLU A 102 -10.44 4.64 -26.24
C GLU A 102 -11.64 4.97 -27.14
N GLY A 103 -12.64 4.08 -27.20
CA GLY A 103 -13.87 4.31 -27.96
C GLY A 103 -13.67 4.59 -29.47
N GLY A 104 -12.55 4.18 -30.05
CA GLY A 104 -12.17 4.48 -31.44
C GLY A 104 -11.51 5.86 -31.64
N VAL A 105 -11.30 6.63 -30.58
CA VAL A 105 -10.58 7.91 -30.62
C VAL A 105 -9.17 7.71 -30.09
N ALA A 106 -8.17 8.09 -30.89
CA ALA A 106 -6.76 8.02 -30.52
C ALA A 106 -6.24 9.38 -30.01
N ALA A 107 -5.76 9.41 -28.77
CA ALA A 107 -4.99 10.52 -28.23
C ALA A 107 -3.51 10.31 -28.60
N PRO A 108 -2.88 11.18 -29.41
CA PRO A 108 -1.52 10.95 -29.89
C PRO A 108 -0.48 11.06 -28.76
N PRO A 109 0.71 10.44 -28.92
CA PRO A 109 1.82 10.66 -28.01
C PRO A 109 2.25 12.12 -27.96
N LEU A 110 2.61 12.57 -26.76
CA LEU A 110 3.13 13.90 -26.43
C LEU A 110 4.60 13.86 -25.98
N THR A 111 5.30 12.72 -26.10
CA THR A 111 6.73 12.61 -25.75
C THR A 111 7.57 13.63 -26.55
N PRO A 112 8.74 14.06 -26.05
CA PRO A 112 9.51 15.14 -26.67
C PRO A 112 9.87 14.86 -28.14
N GLU A 113 10.16 13.60 -28.46
CA GLU A 113 10.51 13.10 -29.80
C GLU A 113 9.30 13.04 -30.74
N ARG A 114 8.07 13.12 -30.22
CA ARG A 114 6.83 13.11 -31.01
C ARG A 114 6.20 14.48 -31.14
N LEU A 115 6.46 15.37 -30.18
CA LEU A 115 5.85 16.70 -30.12
C LEU A 115 6.75 17.80 -30.73
N PHE A 116 8.05 17.77 -30.44
CA PHE A 116 9.02 18.80 -30.85
C PHE A 116 9.90 18.38 -32.05
N ALA A 117 9.66 17.20 -32.63
CA ALA A 117 10.41 16.72 -33.79
C ALA A 117 10.20 17.59 -35.04
N ALA A 118 11.29 17.96 -35.69
CA ALA A 118 11.30 18.84 -36.87
C ALA A 118 10.69 18.20 -38.13
N ASP A 119 10.80 16.88 -38.25
CA ASP A 119 10.28 16.04 -39.35
C ASP A 119 8.82 15.60 -39.13
N ARG A 120 8.18 16.07 -38.06
CA ARG A 120 6.79 15.72 -37.72
C ARG A 120 5.82 16.13 -38.82
N ALA A 121 5.10 15.14 -39.38
CA ALA A 121 3.98 15.37 -40.28
C ALA A 121 2.86 16.19 -39.60
N GLY A 122 2.80 17.49 -39.91
CA GLY A 122 1.95 18.48 -39.22
C GLY A 122 2.73 19.55 -38.43
N GLY A 123 4.05 19.63 -38.59
CA GLY A 123 4.93 20.65 -38.00
C GLY A 123 5.33 20.37 -36.55
N ALA A 124 6.54 20.77 -36.19
CA ALA A 124 7.01 20.77 -34.81
C ALA A 124 6.21 21.79 -33.97
N TYR A 125 5.92 21.44 -32.72
CA TYR A 125 5.36 22.41 -31.78
C TYR A 125 6.44 23.38 -31.26
N THR A 126 6.03 24.63 -31.05
CA THR A 126 6.75 25.65 -30.27
C THR A 126 5.90 26.01 -29.04
N ALA A 127 6.36 26.91 -28.18
CA ALA A 127 5.52 27.37 -27.07
C ALA A 127 4.25 28.07 -27.58
N GLU A 128 4.37 28.87 -28.65
CA GLU A 128 3.30 29.62 -29.29
C GLU A 128 2.29 28.70 -29.99
N THR A 129 2.76 27.74 -30.78
CA THR A 129 1.85 26.81 -31.48
C THR A 129 1.26 25.76 -30.54
N LEU A 130 1.93 25.41 -29.43
CA LEU A 130 1.32 24.61 -28.37
C LEU A 130 0.25 25.41 -27.62
N ALA A 131 0.50 26.70 -27.34
CA ALA A 131 -0.51 27.58 -26.76
C ALA A 131 -1.78 27.65 -27.63
N ALA A 132 -1.63 27.81 -28.94
CA ALA A 132 -2.74 27.76 -29.90
C ALA A 132 -3.44 26.39 -29.93
N ALA A 133 -2.70 25.30 -29.76
CA ALA A 133 -3.29 23.96 -29.69
C ALA A 133 -4.12 23.73 -28.42
N VAL A 134 -3.61 24.08 -27.24
CA VAL A 134 -4.32 23.84 -25.98
C VAL A 134 -5.45 24.84 -25.74
N ARG A 135 -5.32 26.11 -26.17
CA ARG A 135 -6.39 27.12 -26.01
C ARG A 135 -7.43 27.05 -27.11
N ASP A 136 -6.99 27.04 -28.37
CA ASP A 136 -7.86 27.24 -29.53
C ASP A 136 -8.12 25.95 -30.30
N GLY A 137 -7.30 24.91 -30.10
CA GLY A 137 -7.38 23.67 -30.86
C GLY A 137 -6.67 23.71 -32.21
N ARG A 138 -5.75 24.64 -32.43
CA ARG A 138 -5.04 24.76 -33.71
C ARG A 138 -3.67 24.10 -33.65
N THR A 139 -3.42 23.16 -34.57
CA THR A 139 -2.09 22.57 -34.80
C THR A 139 -1.10 23.61 -35.38
N PRO A 140 0.21 23.33 -35.45
CA PRO A 140 1.20 24.25 -36.03
C PRO A 140 0.93 24.58 -37.51
N THR A 141 0.25 23.69 -38.24
CA THR A 141 -0.23 23.91 -39.61
C THR A 141 -1.68 24.42 -39.67
N SER A 142 -2.18 25.03 -38.60
CA SER A 142 -3.53 25.61 -38.46
C SER A 142 -4.72 24.66 -38.63
N ARG A 143 -4.50 23.36 -38.82
CA ARG A 143 -5.58 22.34 -38.82
C ARG A 143 -6.18 22.22 -37.41
N GLU A 144 -7.50 22.07 -37.33
CA GLU A 144 -8.20 21.87 -36.06
C GLU A 144 -7.91 20.49 -35.42
N LEU A 145 -7.88 20.47 -34.10
CA LEU A 145 -7.75 19.31 -33.24
C LEU A 145 -9.13 18.71 -32.93
N HIS A 146 -9.18 17.38 -32.81
CA HIS A 146 -10.40 16.60 -32.57
C HIS A 146 -11.25 17.18 -31.42
N LEU A 147 -12.58 17.15 -31.55
CA LEU A 147 -13.52 17.81 -30.63
C LEU A 147 -13.47 17.29 -29.19
N VAL A 148 -12.91 16.09 -28.95
CA VAL A 148 -12.69 15.54 -27.59
C VAL A 148 -11.44 16.09 -26.91
N MET A 149 -10.50 16.69 -27.65
CA MET A 149 -9.38 17.37 -27.00
C MET A 149 -9.92 18.65 -26.37
N PRO A 150 -9.76 18.90 -25.06
CA PRO A 150 -10.32 20.09 -24.44
C PRO A 150 -9.67 21.39 -24.95
N ARG A 151 -10.38 22.50 -24.76
CA ARG A 151 -9.90 23.88 -24.94
C ARG A 151 -9.69 24.49 -23.56
N TYR A 152 -8.46 24.84 -23.23
CA TYR A 152 -8.00 25.10 -21.87
C TYR A 152 -7.86 26.59 -21.55
N ARG A 153 -8.29 26.99 -20.35
CA ARG A 153 -8.08 28.34 -19.80
C ARG A 153 -6.73 28.43 -19.07
N LEU A 154 -5.65 28.44 -19.84
CA LEU A 154 -4.29 28.64 -19.35
C LEU A 154 -3.71 29.93 -19.91
N ASP A 155 -3.18 30.82 -19.07
CA ASP A 155 -2.42 31.98 -19.54
C ASP A 155 -1.04 31.59 -20.11
N ARG A 156 -0.22 32.59 -20.45
CA ARG A 156 1.12 32.37 -21.04
C ARG A 156 2.06 31.62 -20.08
N ALA A 157 2.15 32.04 -18.82
CA ALA A 157 3.05 31.44 -17.85
C ALA A 157 2.70 29.96 -17.60
N HIS A 158 1.41 29.65 -17.52
CA HIS A 158 0.93 28.28 -17.36
C HIS A 158 1.21 27.38 -18.58
N VAL A 159 1.17 27.92 -19.80
CA VAL A 159 1.60 27.17 -21.00
C VAL A 159 3.12 27.02 -21.04
N ASP A 160 3.88 28.05 -20.68
CA ASP A 160 5.36 27.97 -20.65
C ASP A 160 5.84 26.90 -19.64
N ASP A 161 5.18 26.81 -18.47
CA ASP A 161 5.37 25.72 -17.50
C ASP A 161 5.04 24.34 -18.10
N LEU A 162 3.89 24.20 -18.79
CA LEU A 162 3.49 22.96 -19.45
C LEU A 162 4.47 22.55 -20.56
N VAL A 163 4.98 23.49 -21.37
CA VAL A 163 6.02 23.27 -22.38
C VAL A 163 7.31 22.78 -21.73
N ALA A 164 7.72 23.40 -20.61
CA ALA A 164 8.89 22.97 -19.87
C ALA A 164 8.77 21.53 -19.37
N TYR A 165 7.57 21.10 -18.96
CA TYR A 165 7.30 19.71 -18.60
C TYR A 165 7.26 18.75 -19.81
N LEU A 166 6.58 19.12 -20.90
CA LEU A 166 6.44 18.27 -22.09
C LEU A 166 7.78 17.99 -22.79
N ARG A 167 8.83 18.80 -22.54
CA ARG A 167 10.22 18.48 -22.95
C ARG A 167 10.85 17.32 -22.17
N CYS A 168 10.23 16.90 -21.07
CA CYS A 168 10.67 15.82 -20.20
C CYS A 168 9.64 14.70 -19.98
N VAL A 169 8.39 14.83 -20.41
CA VAL A 169 7.37 13.78 -20.23
C VAL A 169 7.85 12.43 -20.79
N GLY A 170 7.72 11.35 -20.02
CA GLY A 170 8.22 10.02 -20.37
C GLY A 170 9.74 9.84 -20.20
N ARG A 171 10.47 10.93 -19.94
CA ARG A 171 11.89 10.94 -19.53
C ARG A 171 12.07 11.32 -18.05
N ASP A 172 11.03 11.88 -17.41
CA ASP A 172 10.98 12.14 -15.96
C ASP A 172 10.59 10.86 -15.20
N ALA A 173 11.58 10.00 -14.98
CA ALA A 173 11.38 8.83 -14.13
C ALA A 173 10.88 9.26 -12.73
N ASP A 174 9.93 8.50 -12.17
CA ASP A 174 9.40 8.82 -10.84
C ASP A 174 10.52 8.84 -9.79
N PRO A 175 10.37 9.65 -8.71
CA PRO A 175 11.40 9.78 -7.70
C PRO A 175 11.81 8.42 -7.14
N GLY A 176 13.11 8.10 -7.17
CA GLY A 176 13.63 6.82 -6.68
C GLY A 176 13.70 5.70 -7.71
N VAL A 177 13.33 5.95 -8.97
CA VAL A 177 13.59 5.04 -10.11
C VAL A 177 14.86 5.48 -10.85
N SER A 178 15.81 4.57 -11.05
CA SER A 178 16.94 4.72 -12.00
C SER A 178 16.93 3.57 -13.02
N PRO A 179 17.84 3.53 -14.01
CA PRO A 179 18.00 2.35 -14.87
C PRO A 179 18.46 1.09 -14.12
N GLU A 180 19.11 1.24 -12.96
CA GLU A 180 19.75 0.17 -12.17
C GLU A 180 19.09 -0.09 -10.81
N ALA A 181 18.24 0.81 -10.30
CA ALA A 181 17.71 0.74 -8.93
C ALA A 181 16.26 1.25 -8.77
N LEU A 182 15.61 0.75 -7.72
CA LEU A 182 14.31 1.19 -7.20
C LEU A 182 14.47 1.43 -5.69
N ARG A 183 14.39 2.69 -5.26
CA ARG A 183 14.52 3.09 -3.84
C ARG A 183 13.18 2.99 -3.13
N LEU A 184 13.08 2.11 -2.15
CA LEU A 184 11.84 1.75 -1.45
C LEU A 184 11.95 2.12 0.03
N GLY A 185 11.02 2.93 0.54
CA GLY A 185 11.07 3.46 1.90
C GLY A 185 10.37 2.58 2.93
N ALA A 186 10.91 2.50 4.14
CA ALA A 186 10.24 1.90 5.30
C ALA A 186 10.39 2.80 6.54
N ALA A 187 9.29 3.33 7.05
CA ALA A 187 9.24 4.02 8.34
C ALA A 187 9.07 2.97 9.44
N LEU A 188 10.05 2.78 10.30
CA LEU A 188 10.06 1.69 11.29
C LEU A 188 10.43 2.21 12.68
N PRO A 189 9.84 1.71 13.77
CA PRO A 189 10.23 2.09 15.12
C PRO A 189 11.56 1.40 15.45
N LEU A 190 12.66 2.14 15.35
CA LEU A 190 14.01 1.67 15.64
C LEU A 190 14.52 2.19 16.99
N THR A 191 13.83 3.15 17.59
CA THR A 191 13.98 3.57 18.99
C THR A 191 12.67 3.40 19.77
N GLY A 192 12.74 3.51 21.11
CA GLY A 192 11.59 3.30 21.99
C GLY A 192 11.21 1.83 22.23
N ARG A 193 10.02 1.59 22.80
CA ARG A 193 9.49 0.29 23.23
C ARG A 193 9.29 -0.71 22.10
N PHE A 194 9.16 -0.23 20.86
CA PHE A 194 8.97 -1.07 19.67
C PHE A 194 10.26 -1.28 18.85
N ALA A 195 11.42 -0.76 19.29
CA ALA A 195 12.71 -0.85 18.59
C ALA A 195 13.06 -2.26 18.10
N ALA A 196 12.90 -3.28 18.95
CA ALA A 196 13.20 -4.66 18.61
C ALA A 196 12.24 -5.26 17.56
N ALA A 197 10.97 -4.80 17.54
CA ALA A 197 9.97 -5.22 16.56
C ALA A 197 10.19 -4.53 15.20
N GLY A 198 10.51 -3.23 15.18
CA GLY A 198 10.88 -2.53 13.96
C GLY A 198 12.19 -3.04 13.36
N ALA A 199 13.18 -3.37 14.19
CA ALA A 199 14.40 -4.06 13.73
C ALA A 199 14.11 -5.44 13.13
N ALA A 200 13.18 -6.21 13.70
CA ALA A 200 12.77 -7.49 13.14
C ALA A 200 12.07 -7.36 11.78
N ALA A 201 11.22 -6.33 11.60
CA ALA A 201 10.61 -6.01 10.32
C ALA A 201 11.65 -5.55 9.28
N ARG A 202 12.57 -4.67 9.67
CA ARG A 202 13.68 -4.19 8.82
C ARG A 202 14.48 -5.34 8.24
N ASP A 203 14.89 -6.29 9.09
CA ASP A 203 15.74 -7.40 8.68
C ASP A 203 15.02 -8.33 7.69
N VAL A 204 13.70 -8.50 7.83
CA VAL A 204 12.87 -9.23 6.87
C VAL A 204 12.75 -8.51 5.53
N LEU A 205 12.48 -7.19 5.53
CA LEU A 205 12.43 -6.40 4.30
C LEU A 205 13.77 -6.42 3.55
N ALA A 206 14.88 -6.25 4.28
CA ALA A 206 16.22 -6.30 3.73
C ALA A 206 16.56 -7.68 3.14
N ALA A 207 16.24 -8.76 3.85
CA ALA A 207 16.45 -10.14 3.35
C ALA A 207 15.58 -10.44 2.11
N ALA A 208 14.33 -9.98 2.08
CA ALA A 208 13.44 -10.21 0.95
C ALA A 208 13.94 -9.50 -0.32
N PHE A 209 14.42 -8.25 -0.17
CA PHE A 209 15.00 -7.51 -1.29
C PHE A 209 16.38 -8.07 -1.69
N ALA A 210 17.18 -8.58 -0.76
CA ALA A 210 18.40 -9.29 -1.08
C ALA A 210 18.13 -10.58 -1.89
N GLU A 211 17.11 -11.36 -1.54
CA GLU A 211 16.70 -12.57 -2.28
C GLU A 211 16.28 -12.22 -3.73
N VAL A 212 15.52 -11.14 -3.93
CA VAL A 212 15.12 -10.64 -5.26
C VAL A 212 16.33 -10.09 -6.04
N ASN A 213 17.22 -9.34 -5.39
CA ASN A 213 18.41 -8.77 -6.02
C ASN A 213 19.39 -9.85 -6.48
N ALA A 214 19.54 -10.93 -5.72
CA ALA A 214 20.34 -12.09 -6.10
C ALA A 214 19.78 -12.82 -7.34
N GLN A 215 18.50 -12.65 -7.66
CA GLN A 215 17.84 -13.18 -8.86
C GLN A 215 17.89 -12.20 -10.06
N GLY A 216 18.68 -11.12 -9.97
CA GLY A 216 18.79 -10.08 -11.00
C GLY A 216 17.84 -8.89 -10.82
N GLY A 217 17.15 -8.80 -9.68
CA GLY A 217 16.25 -7.69 -9.35
C GLY A 217 14.93 -7.72 -10.12
N VAL A 218 14.26 -6.58 -10.20
CA VAL A 218 13.00 -6.41 -10.95
C VAL A 218 13.30 -5.61 -12.22
N PHE A 219 13.15 -6.24 -13.39
CA PHE A 219 13.53 -5.68 -14.70
C PHE A 219 14.95 -5.09 -14.71
N ARG A 220 15.93 -5.86 -14.19
CA ARG A 220 17.35 -5.48 -14.00
C ARG A 220 17.62 -4.33 -13.01
N ARG A 221 16.60 -3.87 -12.27
CA ARG A 221 16.76 -2.89 -11.19
C ARG A 221 16.86 -3.59 -9.84
N ARG A 222 17.86 -3.20 -9.05
CA ARG A 222 17.98 -3.61 -7.64
C ARG A 222 16.94 -2.90 -6.78
N LEU A 223 16.35 -3.61 -5.83
CA LEU A 223 15.51 -3.04 -4.79
C LEU A 223 16.40 -2.53 -3.66
N GLU A 224 16.35 -1.23 -3.39
CA GLU A 224 17.19 -0.55 -2.39
C GLU A 224 16.31 -0.05 -1.23
N LEU A 225 16.43 -0.67 -0.06
CA LEU A 225 15.66 -0.32 1.13
C LEU A 225 16.23 0.94 1.80
N VAL A 226 15.41 1.98 1.92
CA VAL A 226 15.70 3.23 2.64
C VAL A 226 14.88 3.24 3.93
N VAL A 227 15.53 3.23 5.08
CA VAL A 227 14.84 3.10 6.39
C VAL A 227 14.90 4.43 7.15
N ALA A 228 13.76 4.86 7.69
CA ALA A 228 13.68 6.00 8.60
C ALA A 228 13.09 5.56 9.95
N ASP A 229 13.76 5.92 11.05
CA ASP A 229 13.23 5.67 12.40
C ASP A 229 11.95 6.50 12.63
N SER A 230 10.86 5.87 13.09
CA SER A 230 9.62 6.54 13.51
C SER A 230 9.61 6.98 14.97
N GLY A 231 10.56 6.51 15.78
CA GLY A 231 10.51 6.68 17.23
C GLY A 231 9.49 5.76 17.91
N ASP A 232 9.14 6.09 19.16
CA ASP A 232 8.27 5.27 20.02
C ASP A 232 6.79 5.24 19.59
N ALA A 233 6.37 6.23 18.81
CA ALA A 233 5.01 6.34 18.30
C ALA A 233 4.84 5.55 17.00
N LEU A 234 3.74 4.78 16.92
CA LEU A 234 3.40 3.97 15.75
C LEU A 234 2.63 4.77 14.67
N ASP A 235 2.76 6.10 14.65
CA ASP A 235 2.12 6.94 13.63
C ASP A 235 2.91 6.99 12.31
N GLY A 236 4.25 7.00 12.39
CA GLY A 236 5.14 7.02 11.23
C GLY A 236 5.14 8.31 10.40
N ALA A 237 4.43 9.38 10.80
CA ALA A 237 4.21 10.56 9.96
C ALA A 237 5.51 11.33 9.68
N ALA A 238 6.30 11.64 10.72
CA ALA A 238 7.58 12.34 10.58
C ALA A 238 8.64 11.52 9.81
N ALA A 239 8.64 10.19 9.98
CA ALA A 239 9.51 9.29 9.23
C ALA A 239 9.09 9.18 7.77
N THR A 240 7.79 9.12 7.50
CA THR A 240 7.20 9.16 6.16
C THR A 240 7.59 10.45 5.43
N ALA A 241 7.43 11.60 6.07
CA ALA A 241 7.87 12.89 5.52
C ALA A 241 9.35 12.86 5.09
N ARG A 242 10.25 12.39 5.97
CA ARG A 242 11.68 12.25 5.65
C ARG A 242 11.95 11.31 4.48
N LEU A 243 11.20 10.21 4.33
CA LEU A 243 11.35 9.28 3.20
C LEU A 243 10.89 9.91 1.88
N LEU A 244 9.82 10.71 1.90
CA LEU A 244 9.37 11.48 0.74
C LEU A 244 10.39 12.55 0.34
N ASP A 245 10.97 13.26 1.30
CA ASP A 245 12.04 14.23 1.08
C ASP A 245 13.31 13.56 0.52
N GLN A 246 13.59 12.32 0.96
CA GLN A 246 14.64 11.46 0.39
C GLN A 246 14.29 10.86 -0.97
N ARG A 247 13.16 11.22 -1.60
CA ARG A 247 12.78 10.84 -2.97
C ARG A 247 12.70 9.32 -3.17
N VAL A 248 12.06 8.59 -2.25
CA VAL A 248 11.74 7.16 -2.44
C VAL A 248 10.58 6.97 -3.44
N PHE A 249 10.56 5.84 -4.13
CA PHE A 249 9.56 5.49 -5.13
C PHE A 249 8.22 5.09 -4.52
N ALA A 250 8.26 4.15 -3.57
CA ALA A 250 7.12 3.63 -2.84
C ALA A 250 7.52 3.37 -1.39
N LEU A 251 6.52 3.19 -0.52
CA LEU A 251 6.71 2.76 0.86
C LEU A 251 6.26 1.31 1.06
N VAL A 252 6.94 0.59 1.94
CA VAL A 252 6.71 -0.83 2.20
C VAL A 252 6.90 -1.14 3.68
N GLY A 253 5.94 -1.83 4.30
CA GLY A 253 6.07 -2.21 5.71
C GLY A 253 6.32 -1.03 6.65
N SER A 254 5.84 0.17 6.32
CA SER A 254 5.96 1.34 7.20
C SER A 254 4.94 1.32 8.32
N VAL A 255 5.28 1.74 9.53
CA VAL A 255 4.26 2.12 10.53
C VAL A 255 3.41 3.28 10.02
N TRP A 256 2.12 3.22 10.31
CA TRP A 256 1.13 4.17 9.77
C TRP A 256 -0.03 4.39 10.74
N GLY A 257 -0.16 5.62 11.24
CA GLY A 257 -1.24 6.05 12.13
C GLY A 257 -2.41 6.75 11.44
N GLY A 258 -2.33 6.99 10.13
CA GLY A 258 -3.36 7.73 9.40
C GLY A 258 -3.29 9.25 9.54
N ASP A 259 -2.11 9.82 9.78
CA ASP A 259 -1.94 11.28 9.83
C ASP A 259 -2.39 11.95 8.51
N ALA A 260 -3.23 12.98 8.65
CA ALA A 260 -3.83 13.67 7.50
C ALA A 260 -2.80 14.44 6.67
N GLY A 261 -1.76 15.02 7.30
CA GLY A 261 -0.69 15.72 6.61
C GLY A 261 0.18 14.76 5.78
N ALA A 262 0.56 13.63 6.36
CA ALA A 262 1.28 12.56 5.67
C ALA A 262 0.43 11.97 4.54
N MET A 263 -0.87 11.73 4.75
CA MET A 263 -1.77 11.22 3.70
C MET A 263 -1.89 12.21 2.54
N ALA A 264 -2.03 13.52 2.82
CA ALA A 264 -2.03 14.56 1.80
C ALA A 264 -0.71 14.59 1.00
N ARG A 265 0.45 14.44 1.66
CA ARG A 265 1.75 14.34 0.98
C ARG A 265 1.87 13.09 0.11
N LEU A 266 1.47 11.92 0.61
CA LEU A 266 1.48 10.68 -0.17
C LEU A 266 0.58 10.79 -1.42
N SER A 267 -0.62 11.33 -1.23
CA SER A 267 -1.63 11.46 -2.30
C SER A 267 -1.26 12.52 -3.34
N ALA A 268 -0.59 13.61 -2.95
CA ALA A 268 -0.14 14.65 -3.87
C ALA A 268 0.95 14.19 -4.84
N ASP A 269 1.76 13.21 -4.42
CA ASP A 269 2.89 12.65 -5.17
C ASP A 269 2.59 11.22 -5.73
N ASP A 270 1.35 10.74 -5.57
CA ASP A 270 0.89 9.37 -5.86
C ASP A 270 1.77 8.26 -5.24
N VAL A 271 2.37 8.46 -4.05
CA VAL A 271 3.32 7.51 -3.45
C VAL A 271 2.57 6.34 -2.81
N PRO A 272 2.66 5.10 -3.33
CA PRO A 272 1.95 3.98 -2.74
C PRO A 272 2.64 3.49 -1.46
N LEU A 273 1.84 3.22 -0.42
CA LEU A 273 2.29 2.56 0.81
C LEU A 273 1.71 1.15 0.87
N VAL A 274 2.56 0.13 0.65
CA VAL A 274 2.15 -1.28 0.64
C VAL A 274 2.35 -1.93 1.99
N GLY A 275 1.27 -2.47 2.55
CA GLY A 275 1.26 -3.26 3.77
C GLY A 275 1.78 -2.52 5.02
N PRO A 276 1.10 -1.45 5.47
CA PRO A 276 1.46 -0.75 6.69
C PRO A 276 1.50 -1.67 7.93
N LEU A 277 2.42 -1.35 8.84
CA LEU A 277 2.61 -2.00 10.14
C LEU A 277 1.93 -1.21 11.27
N GLY A 278 1.71 -1.88 12.39
CA GLY A 278 1.12 -1.28 13.60
C GLY A 278 -0.26 -1.83 13.95
N SER A 279 -0.80 -1.34 15.06
CA SER A 279 -2.11 -1.71 15.61
C SER A 279 -3.28 -0.90 15.02
N GLY A 280 -2.99 0.15 14.25
CA GLY A 280 -3.96 0.92 13.47
C GLY A 280 -4.50 0.12 12.27
N LEU A 281 -5.35 -0.87 12.55
CA LEU A 281 -6.24 -1.44 11.53
C LEU A 281 -7.03 -0.26 10.92
N PRO A 282 -7.11 -0.13 9.58
CA PRO A 282 -7.54 1.10 8.93
C PRO A 282 -8.85 1.65 9.50
N ALA A 283 -8.84 2.94 9.84
CA ALA A 283 -10.05 3.69 10.13
C ALA A 283 -10.74 4.06 8.81
N SER A 284 -11.39 3.07 8.19
CA SER A 284 -12.19 3.20 6.97
C SER A 284 -11.47 3.95 5.83
N ASP A 285 -10.57 3.28 5.12
CA ASP A 285 -10.05 3.81 3.86
C ASP A 285 -11.23 3.93 2.86
N PRO A 286 -11.53 5.13 2.33
CA PRO A 286 -12.65 5.35 1.40
C PRO A 286 -12.50 4.60 0.05
N GLY A 287 -11.35 3.99 -0.20
CA GLY A 287 -11.08 3.13 -1.36
C GLY A 287 -10.25 3.81 -2.44
N ASP A 288 -10.10 5.14 -2.41
CA ASP A 288 -9.44 5.95 -3.43
C ASP A 288 -8.03 6.46 -3.02
N GLY A 289 -7.56 6.13 -1.81
CA GLY A 289 -6.24 6.50 -1.30
C GLY A 289 -5.06 5.77 -1.96
N VAL A 290 -3.83 6.08 -1.50
CA VAL A 290 -2.58 5.43 -1.96
C VAL A 290 -1.98 4.45 -0.95
N VAL A 291 -2.70 4.15 0.14
CA VAL A 291 -2.29 3.17 1.14
C VAL A 291 -2.98 1.84 0.84
N PHE A 292 -2.23 0.74 0.88
CA PHE A 292 -2.72 -0.60 0.53
C PHE A 292 -2.59 -1.53 1.74
N HIS A 293 -3.67 -1.63 2.51
CA HIS A 293 -3.75 -2.42 3.73
C HIS A 293 -3.92 -3.91 3.41
N LEU A 294 -2.97 -4.77 3.78
CA LEU A 294 -3.11 -6.22 3.53
C LEU A 294 -4.18 -6.88 4.41
N ARG A 295 -4.49 -6.29 5.58
CA ARG A 295 -5.33 -6.86 6.63
C ARG A 295 -6.57 -6.00 6.90
N PRO A 296 -7.67 -6.60 7.38
CA PRO A 296 -8.94 -5.92 7.67
C PRO A 296 -8.83 -4.73 8.64
N GLY A 297 -9.74 -3.76 8.51
CA GLY A 297 -9.89 -2.64 9.46
C GLY A 297 -10.59 -3.01 10.77
N LEU A 298 -10.55 -2.12 11.77
CA LEU A 298 -11.35 -2.30 13.00
C LEU A 298 -12.85 -2.32 12.68
N ASP A 299 -13.28 -1.50 11.72
CA ASP A 299 -14.62 -1.55 11.15
C ASP A 299 -14.99 -2.95 10.67
N THR A 300 -14.10 -3.58 9.90
CA THR A 300 -14.27 -4.91 9.33
C THR A 300 -14.34 -5.99 10.42
N LEU A 301 -13.51 -5.90 11.46
CA LEU A 301 -13.61 -6.80 12.62
C LEU A 301 -14.96 -6.66 13.34
N ALA A 302 -15.44 -5.43 13.55
CA ALA A 302 -16.75 -5.19 14.16
C ALA A 302 -17.91 -5.72 13.30
N ARG A 303 -17.82 -5.59 11.98
CA ARG A 303 -18.77 -6.20 11.04
C ARG A 303 -18.77 -7.72 11.16
N VAL A 304 -17.61 -8.37 11.23
CA VAL A 304 -17.54 -9.83 11.43
C VAL A 304 -18.17 -10.25 12.77
N ALA A 305 -17.97 -9.49 13.84
CA ALA A 305 -18.61 -9.76 15.14
C ALA A 305 -20.15 -9.74 15.04
N VAL A 306 -20.72 -8.71 14.41
CA VAL A 306 -22.17 -8.61 14.19
C VAL A 306 -22.67 -9.68 13.22
N ALA A 307 -21.90 -10.00 12.17
CA ALA A 307 -22.23 -11.03 11.21
C ALA A 307 -22.29 -12.44 11.83
N HIS A 308 -21.29 -12.79 12.64
CA HIS A 308 -21.25 -14.03 13.41
C HIS A 308 -22.41 -14.10 14.42
N LEU A 309 -22.64 -13.02 15.18
CA LEU A 309 -23.72 -12.94 16.15
C LEU A 309 -25.11 -13.13 15.51
N ALA A 310 -25.34 -12.58 14.32
CA ALA A 310 -26.60 -12.74 13.60
C ALA A 310 -26.93 -14.21 13.27
N GLY A 311 -25.93 -15.08 13.12
CA GLY A 311 -26.11 -16.52 12.91
C GLY A 311 -26.38 -17.33 14.18
N ALA A 312 -26.16 -16.76 15.36
CA ALA A 312 -26.47 -17.41 16.64
C ALA A 312 -27.96 -17.21 17.03
N PRO A 313 -28.53 -18.04 17.92
CA PRO A 313 -29.81 -17.73 18.57
C PRO A 313 -29.68 -16.53 19.53
N ALA A 314 -30.75 -15.77 19.71
CA ALA A 314 -30.84 -14.70 20.71
C ALA A 314 -31.46 -15.23 22.01
N PRO A 315 -30.93 -14.87 23.20
CA PRO A 315 -31.66 -15.09 24.44
C PRO A 315 -32.97 -14.28 24.45
N PRO A 316 -34.09 -14.82 24.98
CA PRO A 316 -35.35 -14.09 25.07
C PRO A 316 -35.19 -12.74 25.77
N GLY A 317 -35.64 -11.66 25.12
CA GLY A 317 -35.54 -10.29 25.63
C GLY A 317 -34.15 -9.64 25.53
N ALA A 318 -33.16 -10.31 24.93
CA ALA A 318 -31.82 -9.75 24.69
C ALA A 318 -31.62 -9.49 23.19
N GLU A 319 -32.07 -8.32 22.72
CA GLU A 319 -31.94 -7.89 21.31
C GLU A 319 -30.86 -6.81 21.11
N ALA A 320 -30.55 -6.02 22.15
CA ALA A 320 -29.62 -4.90 22.04
C ALA A 320 -28.16 -5.34 21.84
N LEU A 321 -27.41 -4.56 21.07
CA LEU A 321 -25.96 -4.70 20.91
C LEU A 321 -25.29 -3.52 21.62
N LEU A 322 -24.20 -3.77 22.36
CA LEU A 322 -23.41 -2.73 23.00
C LEU A 322 -21.99 -2.69 22.41
N VAL A 323 -21.56 -1.53 21.92
CA VAL A 323 -20.17 -1.28 21.54
C VAL A 323 -19.51 -0.43 22.62
N VAL A 324 -18.48 -0.96 23.27
CA VAL A 324 -17.66 -0.24 24.25
C VAL A 324 -16.35 0.11 23.55
N HIS A 325 -16.00 1.39 23.46
CA HIS A 325 -14.89 1.84 22.62
C HIS A 325 -14.24 3.13 23.12
N PRO A 326 -12.96 3.39 22.78
CA PRO A 326 -12.34 4.69 23.05
C PRO A 326 -13.05 5.81 22.26
N ALA A 327 -13.03 7.02 22.81
CA ALA A 327 -13.43 8.26 22.14
C ALA A 327 -12.33 8.76 21.19
N ASP A 328 -11.91 7.89 20.25
CA ASP A 328 -10.86 8.15 19.28
C ASP A 328 -11.21 7.57 17.89
N PRO A 329 -10.46 7.89 16.81
CA PRO A 329 -10.77 7.41 15.47
C PRO A 329 -10.82 5.88 15.29
N ARG A 330 -10.18 5.13 16.20
CA ARG A 330 -10.17 3.65 16.21
C ARG A 330 -11.49 3.13 16.77
N GLY A 331 -11.95 3.73 17.86
CA GLY A 331 -13.27 3.45 18.44
C GLY A 331 -14.41 3.83 17.48
N ASP A 332 -14.30 4.98 16.83
CA ASP A 332 -15.26 5.42 15.81
C ASP A 332 -15.33 4.45 14.62
N ALA A 333 -14.18 3.96 14.13
CA ALA A 333 -14.15 2.96 13.05
C ALA A 333 -14.85 1.66 13.47
N PHE A 334 -14.56 1.16 14.67
CA PHE A 334 -15.18 -0.05 15.21
C PHE A 334 -16.71 0.12 15.37
N LEU A 335 -17.16 1.28 15.89
CA LEU A 335 -18.59 1.60 16.00
C LEU A 335 -19.28 1.74 14.63
N ARG A 336 -18.64 2.41 13.65
CA ARG A 336 -19.16 2.51 12.28
C ARG A 336 -19.37 1.13 11.66
N GLY A 337 -18.37 0.24 11.79
CA GLY A 337 -18.47 -1.14 11.30
C GLY A 337 -19.63 -1.91 11.93
N ALA A 338 -19.76 -1.87 13.26
CA ALA A 338 -20.86 -2.52 13.97
C ALA A 338 -22.24 -2.00 13.51
N ARG A 339 -22.39 -0.68 13.36
CA ARG A 339 -23.64 -0.04 12.88
C ARG A 339 -23.98 -0.42 11.45
N ALA A 340 -23.00 -0.39 10.54
CA ALA A 340 -23.21 -0.72 9.13
C ALA A 340 -23.66 -2.17 8.94
N GLU A 341 -23.05 -3.14 9.64
CA GLU A 341 -23.47 -4.54 9.54
C GLU A 341 -24.82 -4.80 10.22
N ALA A 342 -25.10 -4.13 11.36
CA ALA A 342 -26.40 -4.24 12.01
C ALA A 342 -27.52 -3.75 11.10
N GLN A 343 -27.34 -2.58 10.47
CA GLN A 343 -28.26 -2.04 9.47
C GLN A 343 -28.45 -3.00 8.29
N ARG A 344 -27.37 -3.56 7.73
CA ARG A 344 -27.42 -4.53 6.62
C ARG A 344 -28.24 -5.78 6.95
N ARG A 345 -28.36 -6.13 8.22
CA ARG A 345 -29.06 -7.33 8.71
C ARG A 345 -30.42 -7.05 9.34
N GLY A 346 -30.89 -5.79 9.32
CA GLY A 346 -32.14 -5.41 10.00
C GLY A 346 -32.10 -5.54 11.52
N LEU A 347 -30.90 -5.54 12.13
CA LEU A 347 -30.73 -5.55 13.57
C LEU A 347 -30.87 -4.13 14.15
N PRO A 348 -31.32 -3.98 15.41
CA PRO A 348 -31.30 -2.68 16.09
C PRO A 348 -29.91 -2.03 16.06
N ALA A 349 -29.87 -0.71 15.88
CA ALA A 349 -28.62 0.04 15.89
C ALA A 349 -27.87 -0.17 17.22
N PRO A 350 -26.59 -0.56 17.21
CA PRO A 350 -25.83 -0.76 18.43
C PRO A 350 -25.78 0.49 19.32
N ALA A 351 -26.08 0.27 20.60
CA ALA A 351 -25.79 1.23 21.66
C ALA A 351 -24.27 1.44 21.73
N SER A 352 -23.86 2.68 21.99
CA SER A 352 -22.46 3.08 22.09
C SER A 352 -22.18 3.52 23.54
N LEU A 353 -21.06 3.04 24.07
CA LEU A 353 -20.50 3.48 25.34
C LEU A 353 -19.05 3.91 25.08
N PRO A 354 -18.83 5.20 24.76
CA PRO A 354 -17.49 5.74 24.58
C PRO A 354 -16.77 5.89 25.93
N PHE A 355 -15.44 5.83 25.92
CA PHE A 355 -14.60 6.17 27.07
C PHE A 355 -13.37 6.96 26.66
N GLU A 356 -12.87 7.83 27.54
CA GLU A 356 -11.60 8.53 27.33
C GLU A 356 -10.42 7.55 27.42
N PRO A 357 -9.51 7.48 26.42
CA PRO A 357 -8.36 6.58 26.44
C PRO A 357 -7.54 6.68 27.74
N GLY A 358 -7.24 5.53 28.36
CA GLY A 358 -6.53 5.48 29.65
C GLY A 358 -7.39 5.84 30.88
N ARG A 359 -8.62 6.32 30.72
CA ARG A 359 -9.57 6.64 31.81
C ARG A 359 -10.80 5.72 31.86
N PHE A 360 -10.71 4.53 31.26
CA PHE A 360 -11.79 3.55 31.23
C PHE A 360 -12.17 3.01 32.63
N ASP A 361 -13.37 3.36 33.09
CA ASP A 361 -14.03 2.75 34.27
C ASP A 361 -14.79 1.48 33.86
N ALA A 362 -14.13 0.35 34.07
CA ALA A 362 -14.70 -0.97 33.76
C ALA A 362 -15.87 -1.37 34.66
N ALA A 363 -15.97 -0.84 35.88
CA ALA A 363 -17.07 -1.18 36.80
C ALA A 363 -18.35 -0.46 36.36
N ALA A 364 -18.26 0.84 36.11
CA ALA A 364 -19.38 1.62 35.57
C ALA A 364 -19.83 1.10 34.19
N ALA A 365 -18.89 0.67 33.34
CA ALA A 365 -19.20 0.07 32.05
C ALA A 365 -19.88 -1.31 32.16
N ALA A 366 -19.42 -2.18 33.06
CA ALA A 366 -20.05 -3.47 33.33
C ALA A 366 -21.47 -3.30 33.90
N ASP A 367 -21.67 -2.34 34.81
CA ASP A 367 -22.99 -2.02 35.37
C ASP A 367 -23.94 -1.42 34.31
N ALA A 368 -23.42 -0.59 33.39
CA ALA A 368 -24.21 -0.09 32.26
C ALA A 368 -24.66 -1.23 31.32
N ALA A 369 -23.76 -2.18 31.02
CA ALA A 369 -24.10 -3.37 30.26
C ALA A 369 -25.13 -4.25 31.01
N ALA A 370 -24.97 -4.45 32.32
CA ALA A 370 -25.92 -5.22 33.13
C ALA A 370 -27.34 -4.60 33.15
N ARG A 371 -27.44 -3.25 33.15
CA ARG A 371 -28.72 -2.54 33.02
C ARG A 371 -29.33 -2.68 31.63
N LEU A 372 -28.52 -2.56 30.57
CA LEU A 372 -28.97 -2.68 29.18
C LEU A 372 -29.38 -4.11 28.80
N ARG A 373 -28.82 -5.13 29.47
CA ARG A 373 -28.99 -6.56 29.15
C ARG A 373 -28.78 -6.87 27.66
N PRO A 374 -27.65 -6.43 27.05
CA PRO A 374 -27.41 -6.64 25.64
C PRO A 374 -27.27 -8.13 25.34
N ARG A 375 -27.56 -8.50 24.10
CA ARG A 375 -27.25 -9.80 23.52
C ARG A 375 -25.74 -10.05 23.43
N ALA A 376 -25.00 -8.99 23.12
CA ALA A 376 -23.56 -9.03 22.96
C ALA A 376 -22.91 -7.70 23.32
N VAL A 377 -21.67 -7.79 23.80
CA VAL A 377 -20.77 -6.66 24.00
C VAL A 377 -19.60 -6.80 23.03
N LEU A 378 -19.37 -5.76 22.23
CA LEU A 378 -18.23 -5.64 21.33
C LEU A 378 -17.28 -4.60 21.94
N LEU A 379 -16.09 -5.02 22.37
CA LEU A 379 -15.12 -4.16 23.06
C LEU A 379 -13.92 -3.85 22.15
N ALA A 380 -13.65 -2.56 21.96
CA ALA A 380 -12.43 -2.02 21.39
C ALA A 380 -11.70 -1.14 22.41
N GLY A 381 -10.40 -0.92 22.22
CA GLY A 381 -9.53 -0.22 23.15
C GLY A 381 -8.12 -0.80 23.14
N GLU A 382 -7.48 -0.79 24.29
CA GLU A 382 -6.18 -1.41 24.58
C GLU A 382 -6.30 -2.66 25.47
N GLY A 383 -5.21 -3.42 25.60
CA GLY A 383 -5.20 -4.66 26.38
C GLY A 383 -5.47 -4.48 27.89
N ASP A 384 -5.08 -3.35 28.46
CA ASP A 384 -5.38 -2.99 29.85
C ASP A 384 -6.87 -2.70 30.07
N GLU A 385 -7.58 -2.27 29.03
CA GLU A 385 -9.00 -1.93 29.07
C GLU A 385 -9.83 -3.21 28.97
N LEU A 386 -9.48 -4.12 28.05
CA LEU A 386 -10.01 -5.49 28.04
C LEU A 386 -9.74 -6.21 29.36
N SER A 387 -8.53 -6.09 29.93
CA SER A 387 -8.17 -6.76 31.19
C SER A 387 -8.96 -6.25 32.38
N ARG A 388 -9.20 -4.93 32.46
CA ARG A 388 -10.09 -4.33 33.48
C ARG A 388 -11.54 -4.74 33.29
N TRP A 389 -12.05 -4.75 32.05
CA TRP A 389 -13.39 -5.26 31.73
C TRP A 389 -13.56 -6.70 32.21
N LEU A 390 -12.65 -7.60 31.83
CA LEU A 390 -12.67 -9.02 32.22
C LEU A 390 -12.52 -9.26 33.73
N ALA A 391 -12.03 -8.28 34.49
CA ALA A 391 -11.96 -8.32 35.95
C ALA A 391 -13.23 -7.78 36.63
N ALA A 392 -13.89 -6.79 36.02
CA ALA A 392 -15.13 -6.20 36.52
C ALA A 392 -16.38 -7.01 36.13
N SER A 393 -16.39 -7.65 34.96
CA SER A 393 -17.50 -8.46 34.47
C SER A 393 -17.63 -9.74 35.30
N ARG A 394 -18.59 -9.76 36.23
CA ARG A 394 -18.93 -10.97 36.99
C ARG A 394 -19.53 -12.03 36.05
N PRO A 395 -19.14 -13.32 36.16
CA PRO A 395 -19.89 -14.40 35.53
C PRO A 395 -21.33 -14.37 36.06
N ALA A 396 -22.31 -14.20 35.18
CA ALA A 396 -23.71 -14.25 35.59
C ALA A 396 -24.11 -15.71 35.90
N SER A 397 -24.96 -15.91 36.91
CA SER A 397 -25.57 -17.21 37.22
C SER A 397 -26.62 -17.67 36.18
N GLY A 398 -26.53 -17.18 34.95
CA GLY A 398 -27.49 -17.33 33.86
C GLY A 398 -26.86 -16.99 32.51
N PRO A 399 -27.64 -16.91 31.41
CA PRO A 399 -27.11 -16.65 30.07
C PRO A 399 -26.41 -15.29 30.02
N SER A 400 -25.08 -15.32 29.83
CA SER A 400 -24.25 -14.12 29.70
C SER A 400 -24.23 -13.63 28.24
N PRO A 401 -24.07 -12.31 27.99
CA PRO A 401 -23.89 -11.78 26.64
C PRO A 401 -22.67 -12.38 25.95
N ALA A 402 -22.73 -12.53 24.63
CA ALA A 402 -21.54 -12.86 23.85
C ALA A 402 -20.55 -11.68 23.90
N LEU A 403 -19.30 -11.93 24.29
CA LEU A 403 -18.26 -10.90 24.37
C LEU A 403 -17.30 -11.05 23.18
N TYR A 404 -17.11 -9.97 22.41
CA TYR A 404 -16.19 -9.91 21.27
C TYR A 404 -15.11 -8.84 21.50
N ALA A 405 -13.87 -9.13 21.13
CA ALA A 405 -12.79 -8.14 21.08
C ALA A 405 -11.76 -8.48 19.99
N PRO A 406 -11.02 -7.51 19.42
CA PRO A 406 -9.88 -7.79 18.55
C PRO A 406 -8.84 -8.69 19.24
N ALA A 407 -8.33 -9.70 18.51
CA ALA A 407 -7.39 -10.69 19.07
C ALA A 407 -6.06 -10.09 19.55
N SER A 408 -5.73 -8.87 19.11
CA SER A 408 -4.57 -8.09 19.56
C SER A 408 -4.72 -7.52 20.97
N LEU A 409 -5.93 -7.44 21.53
CA LEU A 409 -6.14 -6.85 22.86
C LEU A 409 -5.84 -7.84 23.99
N LEU A 410 -5.95 -9.15 23.77
CA LEU A 410 -5.80 -10.13 24.85
C LEU A 410 -4.31 -10.29 25.24
N PRO A 411 -3.88 -9.89 26.45
CA PRO A 411 -2.54 -10.18 26.93
C PRO A 411 -2.36 -11.69 27.09
N ARG A 412 -1.15 -12.18 26.79
CA ARG A 412 -0.83 -13.62 26.80
C ARG A 412 -0.36 -14.14 28.16
N ASP A 413 -0.61 -13.41 29.24
CA ASP A 413 -0.35 -13.88 30.60
C ASP A 413 -1.44 -14.88 31.06
N PRO A 414 -1.11 -15.84 31.94
CA PRO A 414 -2.07 -16.87 32.38
C PRO A 414 -3.33 -16.34 33.07
N ALA A 415 -3.26 -15.19 33.75
CA ALA A 415 -4.41 -14.65 34.49
C ALA A 415 -5.42 -14.02 33.52
N SER A 416 -4.95 -13.32 32.48
CA SER A 416 -5.80 -12.77 31.43
C SER A 416 -6.41 -13.85 30.54
N LEU A 417 -5.63 -14.88 30.17
CA LEU A 417 -6.14 -16.06 29.46
C LEU A 417 -7.26 -16.77 30.24
N ARG A 418 -7.04 -17.04 31.54
CA ARG A 418 -8.07 -17.66 32.41
C ARG A 418 -9.34 -16.81 32.53
N ARG A 419 -9.22 -15.48 32.64
CA ARG A 419 -10.39 -14.58 32.67
C ARG A 419 -11.13 -14.55 31.34
N ALA A 420 -10.41 -14.53 30.21
CA ALA A 420 -10.99 -14.60 28.88
C ALA A 420 -11.75 -15.91 28.63
N ALA A 421 -11.21 -17.05 29.09
CA ALA A 421 -11.90 -18.34 29.06
C ALA A 421 -13.19 -18.33 29.91
N ALA A 422 -13.12 -17.82 31.15
CA ALA A 422 -14.28 -17.71 32.04
C ALA A 422 -15.38 -16.78 31.48
N ALA A 423 -14.99 -15.67 30.84
CA ALA A 423 -15.90 -14.75 30.16
C ALA A 423 -16.37 -15.23 28.77
N ARG A 424 -15.90 -16.40 28.29
CA ARG A 424 -16.18 -16.95 26.96
C ARG A 424 -15.89 -15.95 25.82
N LEU A 425 -14.80 -15.21 25.95
CA LEU A 425 -14.38 -14.16 25.02
C LEU A 425 -14.11 -14.72 23.61
N LEU A 426 -14.78 -14.15 22.62
CA LEU A 426 -14.57 -14.38 21.20
C LEU A 426 -13.58 -13.34 20.65
N LEU A 427 -12.43 -13.82 20.19
CA LEU A 427 -11.33 -13.03 19.66
C LEU A 427 -11.46 -12.90 18.14
N LEU A 428 -11.54 -11.68 17.65
CA LEU A 428 -11.60 -11.36 16.22
C LEU A 428 -10.16 -11.34 15.66
N HIS A 429 -9.78 -12.39 14.92
CA HIS A 429 -8.45 -12.55 14.37
C HIS A 429 -8.37 -12.02 12.92
N PRO A 430 -7.48 -11.05 12.62
CA PRO A 430 -7.39 -10.40 11.30
C PRO A 430 -6.61 -11.24 10.25
N GLY A 431 -6.88 -12.55 10.23
CA GLY A 431 -6.33 -13.52 9.28
C GLY A 431 -7.08 -14.87 9.36
N PRO A 432 -6.84 -15.79 8.42
CA PRO A 432 -7.32 -17.16 8.49
C PRO A 432 -6.66 -17.92 9.65
N LEU A 433 -7.26 -19.05 10.07
CA LEU A 433 -6.74 -19.93 11.13
C LEU A 433 -6.73 -21.42 10.68
N ASP A 434 -6.56 -21.62 9.38
CA ASP A 434 -6.64 -22.91 8.68
C ASP A 434 -5.26 -23.45 8.26
N ASP A 435 -5.23 -24.45 7.38
CA ASP A 435 -3.99 -25.02 6.85
C ASP A 435 -3.23 -24.11 5.89
N ALA A 436 -3.89 -23.13 5.26
CA ALA A 436 -3.24 -22.14 4.41
C ALA A 436 -2.42 -21.17 5.26
N GLU A 437 -2.98 -20.66 6.37
CA GLU A 437 -2.21 -19.86 7.34
C GLU A 437 -1.00 -20.64 7.89
N ARG A 438 -1.22 -21.92 8.26
CA ARG A 438 -0.13 -22.79 8.73
C ARG A 438 0.95 -22.98 7.66
N LEU A 439 0.59 -23.02 6.38
CA LEU A 439 1.55 -23.08 5.27
C LEU A 439 2.30 -21.74 5.08
N GLY A 440 1.60 -20.62 5.13
CA GLY A 440 2.17 -19.27 5.07
C GLY A 440 3.19 -19.00 6.18
N LEU A 441 2.87 -19.40 7.42
CA LEU A 441 3.78 -19.30 8.57
C LEU A 441 5.00 -20.24 8.43
N ARG A 442 4.85 -21.45 7.88
CA ARG A 442 5.98 -22.33 7.55
C ARG A 442 6.88 -21.74 6.46
N ALA A 443 6.29 -21.11 5.43
CA ALA A 443 7.03 -20.43 4.38
C ALA A 443 7.86 -19.26 4.94
N LEU A 444 7.28 -18.46 5.86
CA LEU A 444 8.00 -17.43 6.61
C LEU A 444 9.15 -18.04 7.43
N SER A 445 8.91 -19.09 8.23
CA SER A 445 9.98 -19.73 9.02
C SER A 445 11.13 -20.19 8.12
N SER A 446 10.81 -20.91 7.04
CA SER A 446 11.81 -21.39 6.08
C SER A 446 12.57 -20.25 5.39
N PHE A 447 11.94 -19.09 5.18
CA PHE A 447 12.60 -17.89 4.68
C PHE A 447 13.55 -17.29 5.72
N LEU A 448 13.09 -17.13 6.97
CA LEU A 448 13.89 -16.63 8.09
C LEU A 448 15.15 -17.49 8.30
N ASP A 449 15.00 -18.82 8.27
CA ASP A 449 16.09 -19.77 8.42
C ASP A 449 17.13 -19.66 7.29
N ARG A 450 16.68 -19.63 6.01
CA ARG A 450 17.58 -19.49 4.84
C ARG A 450 18.41 -18.21 4.89
N HIS A 451 17.80 -17.10 5.33
CA HIS A 451 18.44 -15.79 5.42
C HIS A 451 19.11 -15.51 6.77
N ARG A 452 19.11 -16.49 7.69
CA ARG A 452 19.67 -16.37 9.06
C ARG A 452 19.08 -15.20 9.86
N VAL A 453 17.80 -14.89 9.66
CA VAL A 453 17.07 -13.86 10.41
C VAL A 453 16.39 -14.50 11.62
N PRO A 454 16.77 -14.20 12.88
CA PRO A 454 16.17 -14.85 14.04
C PRO A 454 14.64 -14.61 14.14
N PRO A 455 13.83 -15.65 14.41
CA PRO A 455 12.38 -15.51 14.57
C PRO A 455 12.06 -14.77 15.88
N ARG A 456 11.57 -13.53 15.75
CA ARG A 456 11.30 -12.62 16.88
C ARG A 456 10.29 -11.55 16.47
N HIS A 457 9.38 -11.19 17.37
CA HIS A 457 8.25 -10.29 17.04
C HIS A 457 7.51 -10.76 15.77
N THR A 458 7.16 -12.04 15.71
CA THR A 458 6.78 -12.76 14.48
C THR A 458 5.62 -12.11 13.71
N ALA A 459 4.72 -11.38 14.38
CA ALA A 459 3.66 -10.60 13.73
C ALA A 459 4.19 -9.42 12.87
N PHE A 460 5.26 -8.75 13.31
CA PHE A 460 5.96 -7.72 12.52
C PHE A 460 6.72 -8.37 11.36
N GLN A 461 7.40 -9.50 11.60
CA GLN A 461 8.10 -10.26 10.55
C GLN A 461 7.14 -10.77 9.47
N ALA A 462 6.01 -11.35 9.86
CA ALA A 462 4.96 -11.83 8.96
C ALA A 462 4.37 -10.69 8.12
N SER A 463 4.02 -9.57 8.76
CA SER A 463 3.47 -8.41 8.05
C SER A 463 4.48 -7.78 7.08
N ALA A 464 5.76 -7.69 7.46
CA ALA A 464 6.83 -7.19 6.61
C ALA A 464 7.11 -8.12 5.40
N TYR A 465 7.11 -9.44 5.63
CA TYR A 465 7.28 -10.45 4.57
C TYR A 465 6.13 -10.40 3.56
N ALA A 466 4.88 -10.35 4.04
CA ALA A 466 3.69 -10.18 3.22
C ALA A 466 3.73 -8.88 2.40
N ALA A 467 4.09 -7.75 3.03
CA ALA A 467 4.24 -6.45 2.36
C ALA A 467 5.30 -6.49 1.25
N ALA A 468 6.46 -7.10 1.51
CA ALA A 468 7.51 -7.27 0.52
C ALA A 468 7.05 -8.16 -0.66
N ARG A 469 6.38 -9.29 -0.40
CA ARG A 469 5.85 -10.18 -1.45
C ARG A 469 4.84 -9.46 -2.34
N VAL A 470 3.87 -8.75 -1.75
CA VAL A 470 2.85 -7.98 -2.50
C VAL A 470 3.49 -6.88 -3.34
N LEU A 471 4.44 -6.10 -2.79
CA LEU A 471 5.11 -5.04 -3.53
C LEU A 471 5.98 -5.59 -4.68
N VAL A 472 6.80 -6.61 -4.42
CA VAL A 472 7.67 -7.22 -5.45
C VAL A 472 6.83 -7.77 -6.61
N GLU A 473 5.70 -8.38 -6.30
CA GLU A 473 4.79 -8.90 -7.31
C GLU A 473 4.11 -7.78 -8.11
N ALA A 474 3.64 -6.72 -7.46
CA ALA A 474 3.04 -5.58 -8.16
C ALA A 474 4.07 -4.83 -9.03
N LEU A 475 5.34 -4.71 -8.58
CA LEU A 475 6.44 -4.18 -9.39
C LEU A 475 6.71 -5.05 -10.64
N LYS A 476 6.59 -6.38 -10.54
CA LYS A 476 6.69 -7.28 -11.71
C LYS A 476 5.53 -7.06 -12.68
N ARG A 477 4.29 -6.94 -12.19
CA ARG A 477 3.10 -6.65 -13.02
C ARG A 477 3.17 -5.27 -13.71
N ALA A 478 3.70 -4.25 -13.03
CA ALA A 478 3.81 -2.89 -13.57
C ALA A 478 4.82 -2.74 -14.74
N GLY A 479 5.65 -3.75 -15.01
CA GLY A 479 6.51 -3.81 -16.19
C GLY A 479 7.83 -3.03 -16.08
N ALA A 480 8.61 -3.06 -17.17
CA ALA A 480 9.97 -2.50 -17.21
C ALA A 480 10.03 -0.96 -17.14
N HIS A 481 8.92 -0.28 -17.45
CA HIS A 481 8.76 1.18 -17.41
C HIS A 481 7.92 1.60 -16.20
N VAL A 482 8.27 1.07 -15.02
CA VAL A 482 7.51 1.26 -13.79
C VAL A 482 7.44 2.74 -13.39
N THR A 483 6.22 3.18 -13.09
CA THR A 483 5.87 4.49 -12.52
C THR A 483 4.97 4.25 -11.31
N ARG A 484 4.84 5.20 -10.39
CA ARG A 484 3.95 5.07 -9.22
C ARG A 484 2.50 4.76 -9.62
N PRO A 485 1.93 5.39 -10.67
CA PRO A 485 0.61 5.03 -11.18
C PRO A 485 0.53 3.63 -11.77
N ALA A 486 1.58 3.16 -12.47
CA ALA A 486 1.62 1.79 -12.98
C ALA A 486 1.71 0.77 -11.83
N LEU A 487 2.42 1.09 -10.74
CA LEU A 487 2.43 0.29 -9.51
C LEU A 487 1.06 0.30 -8.82
N ILE A 488 0.39 1.46 -8.73
CA ILE A 488 -0.98 1.57 -8.20
C ILE A 488 -1.96 0.74 -9.03
N ALA A 489 -1.92 0.82 -10.36
CA ALA A 489 -2.75 0.00 -11.24
C ALA A 489 -2.47 -1.51 -11.09
N ALA A 490 -1.19 -1.89 -11.04
CA ALA A 490 -0.78 -3.28 -10.81
C ALA A 490 -1.20 -3.83 -9.43
N LEU A 491 -1.28 -2.97 -8.42
CA LEU A 491 -1.89 -3.30 -7.12
C LEU A 491 -3.42 -3.43 -7.27
N GLU A 492 -4.11 -2.49 -7.92
CA GLU A 492 -5.57 -2.52 -8.15
C GLU A 492 -6.05 -3.71 -8.99
N GLU A 493 -5.17 -4.31 -9.79
CA GLU A 493 -5.41 -5.53 -10.57
C GLU A 493 -5.12 -6.83 -9.79
N LEU A 494 -4.56 -6.74 -8.57
CA LEU A 494 -4.25 -7.90 -7.75
C LEU A 494 -5.54 -8.62 -7.29
N ARG A 495 -5.67 -9.90 -7.65
CA ARG A 495 -6.79 -10.79 -7.30
C ARG A 495 -6.22 -12.04 -6.64
N ASP A 496 -6.83 -12.44 -5.53
CA ASP A 496 -6.58 -13.69 -4.79
C ASP A 496 -5.10 -14.06 -4.61
N PHE A 497 -4.25 -13.06 -4.36
CA PHE A 497 -2.81 -13.26 -4.28
C PHE A 497 -2.41 -13.73 -2.88
N ASP A 498 -1.83 -14.93 -2.76
CA ASP A 498 -1.19 -15.43 -1.55
C ASP A 498 0.00 -14.54 -1.14
N PRO A 499 -0.04 -13.83 0.01
CA PRO A 499 1.08 -13.07 0.53
C PRO A 499 2.00 -13.91 1.43
N GLY A 500 1.63 -15.15 1.76
CA GLY A 500 2.27 -16.00 2.75
C GLY A 500 1.42 -16.01 4.03
N PRO A 501 1.94 -15.56 5.18
CA PRO A 501 1.11 -15.34 6.37
C PRO A 501 0.01 -14.32 6.09
N GLY A 502 -1.21 -14.62 6.50
CA GLY A 502 -2.40 -13.80 6.32
C GLY A 502 -3.34 -14.28 5.19
N PRO A 503 -4.47 -13.59 5.00
CA PRO A 503 -5.45 -13.93 3.97
C PRO A 503 -4.92 -13.62 2.57
N ALA A 504 -5.49 -14.28 1.55
CA ALA A 504 -5.26 -13.94 0.16
C ALA A 504 -5.69 -12.48 -0.12
N ILE A 505 -4.92 -11.78 -0.94
CA ILE A 505 -5.03 -10.34 -1.15
C ILE A 505 -5.73 -10.04 -2.46
N THR A 506 -6.83 -9.31 -2.38
CA THR A 506 -7.49 -8.67 -3.52
C THR A 506 -7.61 -7.17 -3.28
N PHE A 507 -7.25 -6.37 -4.27
CA PHE A 507 -7.43 -4.91 -4.26
C PHE A 507 -8.36 -4.47 -5.41
N GLY A 508 -8.52 -3.16 -5.58
CA GLY A 508 -9.28 -2.55 -6.67
C GLY A 508 -9.26 -1.03 -6.59
N ARG A 509 -9.75 -0.35 -7.64
CA ARG A 509 -9.82 1.12 -7.72
C ARG A 509 -10.51 1.79 -6.52
N ASN A 510 -11.47 1.08 -5.91
CA ASN A 510 -12.22 1.48 -4.72
C ASN A 510 -12.02 0.48 -3.55
N ARG A 511 -10.91 -0.27 -3.56
CA ARG A 511 -10.62 -1.34 -2.58
C ARG A 511 -9.13 -1.30 -2.21
N ARG A 512 -8.84 -0.59 -1.11
CA ARG A 512 -7.51 -0.48 -0.50
C ARG A 512 -7.26 -1.48 0.64
N VAL A 513 -8.26 -2.26 1.02
CA VAL A 513 -8.14 -3.36 1.98
C VAL A 513 -8.10 -4.69 1.24
N GLY A 514 -7.03 -5.44 1.46
CA GLY A 514 -6.70 -6.68 0.77
C GLY A 514 -7.69 -7.81 1.05
N ALA A 515 -8.19 -7.90 2.28
CA ALA A 515 -9.12 -8.92 2.72
C ALA A 515 -10.15 -8.34 3.71
N TYR A 516 -11.43 -8.59 3.46
CA TYR A 516 -12.53 -8.15 4.32
C TYR A 516 -13.12 -9.33 5.10
N GLY A 517 -12.59 -9.62 6.28
CA GLY A 517 -13.10 -10.69 7.11
C GLY A 517 -12.28 -10.87 8.38
N ALA A 518 -12.61 -11.91 9.14
CA ALA A 518 -11.84 -12.36 10.28
C ALA A 518 -12.17 -13.82 10.60
N SER A 519 -11.22 -14.56 11.15
CA SER A 519 -11.53 -15.80 11.88
C SER A 519 -11.85 -15.45 13.34
N LEU A 520 -12.74 -16.22 13.97
CA LEU A 520 -12.96 -16.15 15.40
C LEU A 520 -12.12 -17.22 16.12
N ALA A 521 -11.57 -16.85 17.27
CA ALA A 521 -10.89 -17.77 18.18
C ALA A 521 -11.37 -17.56 19.62
N ALA A 522 -11.12 -18.52 20.51
CA ALA A 522 -11.40 -18.39 21.94
C ALA A 522 -10.31 -19.08 22.76
N VAL A 523 -10.15 -18.68 24.02
CA VAL A 523 -9.30 -19.44 24.96
C VAL A 523 -10.04 -20.74 25.31
N ALA A 524 -9.40 -21.89 25.11
CA ALA A 524 -10.03 -23.18 25.37
C ALA A 524 -10.28 -23.38 26.88
N PRO A 525 -11.45 -23.92 27.30
CA PRO A 525 -11.76 -24.12 28.72
C PRO A 525 -10.70 -24.97 29.43
N GLY A 526 -10.13 -24.43 30.52
CA GLY A 526 -9.08 -25.10 31.29
C GLY A 526 -7.67 -25.07 30.67
N SER A 527 -7.47 -24.42 29.51
CA SER A 527 -6.16 -24.24 28.88
C SER A 527 -5.73 -22.76 28.80
N SER A 528 -4.45 -22.53 28.54
CA SER A 528 -3.87 -21.27 28.08
C SER A 528 -3.98 -21.06 26.56
N ASP A 529 -4.39 -22.08 25.81
CA ASP A 529 -4.35 -22.07 24.36
C ASP A 529 -5.54 -21.31 23.75
N VAL A 530 -5.27 -20.53 22.70
CA VAL A 530 -6.29 -19.89 21.88
C VAL A 530 -6.55 -20.76 20.65
N ALA A 531 -7.74 -21.35 20.59
CA ALA A 531 -8.17 -22.25 19.51
C ALA A 531 -9.14 -21.54 18.55
N PRO A 532 -9.15 -21.89 17.25
CA PRO A 532 -10.14 -21.38 16.31
C PRO A 532 -11.54 -21.87 16.70
N VAL A 533 -12.55 -20.99 16.60
CA VAL A 533 -13.97 -21.33 16.81
C VAL A 533 -14.81 -21.10 15.55
N SER A 534 -14.25 -20.47 14.52
CA SER A 534 -14.85 -20.40 13.18
C SER A 534 -13.78 -20.57 12.10
N ALA A 535 -14.21 -20.91 10.89
CA ALA A 535 -13.45 -20.63 9.68
C ALA A 535 -13.34 -19.10 9.44
N TRP A 536 -12.65 -18.68 8.40
CA TRP A 536 -12.66 -17.29 7.95
C TRP A 536 -14.10 -16.83 7.62
N VAL A 537 -14.56 -15.78 8.29
CA VAL A 537 -15.85 -15.13 8.00
C VAL A 537 -15.58 -13.91 7.14
N GLU A 538 -15.84 -14.03 5.85
CA GLU A 538 -15.76 -12.89 4.92
C GLU A 538 -16.99 -11.98 5.07
N VAL A 539 -16.78 -10.67 4.96
CA VAL A 539 -17.84 -9.68 4.85
C VAL A 539 -17.67 -8.93 3.53
N VAL A 540 -18.69 -9.01 2.66
CA VAL A 540 -18.72 -8.25 1.39
C VAL A 540 -18.43 -6.77 1.67
N PRO A 541 -17.51 -6.11 0.92
CA PRO A 541 -17.14 -4.70 1.13
C PRO A 541 -18.33 -3.79 1.44
#